data_AF-I4HRT1-F1
#
_entry.id   AF-I4HRT1-F1
#
_cell.length_a   1.000
_cell.length_b   1.000
_cell.length_c   1.000
_cell.angle_alpha   90.00
_cell.angle_beta   90.00
_cell.angle_gamma   90.00
#
_symmetry.space_group_name_H-M   'P 1'
#
loop_
_entity.id
_entity.type
_entity.pdbx_description
1 polymer ?
#
loop_
_entity_poly.entity_id
_entity_poly.type
_entity_poly.pdbx_seq_one_letter_code
_entity_poly.pdbx_strand_id
1 'polypeptide(L)'
;MEVVLDLYGTQPSEEEPLIAMDEASKQLLGEVYPPIPMQPGQDKKEDYHYSREGVQALFMFFDPHRGWRRVSNRDSRTRIDWAEEIRQLLDVDYPKARKVKLVCDNLNTHNIASLYEAFPAPVAHRLARRLEIYYTPRNGSWLNVAETELSVLSRQCLDRRISSKEELKREIETWQKERNQTASTVIWTFTTSDARVKLKHLYPVFEEEESGESIAPN
;
A
#
# COMPACT_ATOMS: atom_id res chain seq x y z
N MET A 1 -1.22 -2.26 -16.27
CA MET A 1 0.16 -2.55 -15.81
C MET A 1 1.08 -1.40 -16.18
N GLU A 2 1.27 -1.12 -17.48
CA GLU A 2 2.18 -0.07 -17.95
C GLU A 2 1.93 1.29 -17.30
N VAL A 3 0.68 1.72 -17.14
CA VAL A 3 0.35 3.00 -16.46
C VAL A 3 0.98 3.11 -15.06
N VAL A 4 0.99 2.03 -14.26
CA VAL A 4 1.62 2.04 -12.93
C VAL A 4 3.14 2.10 -13.03
N LEU A 5 3.73 1.41 -14.00
CA LEU A 5 5.17 1.44 -14.26
C LEU A 5 5.63 2.83 -14.72
N ASP A 6 4.85 3.45 -15.62
CA ASP A 6 5.11 4.80 -16.11
C ASP A 6 5.05 5.81 -14.96
N LEU A 7 4.08 5.67 -14.04
CA LEU A 7 3.99 6.51 -12.85
C LEU A 7 5.24 6.45 -11.98
N TYR A 8 5.75 5.25 -11.67
CA TYR A 8 6.98 5.12 -10.90
C TYR A 8 8.21 5.68 -11.64
N GLY A 9 8.15 5.73 -12.98
CA GLY A 9 9.18 6.37 -13.82
C GLY A 9 9.06 7.89 -13.94
N THR A 10 7.98 8.50 -13.45
CA THR A 10 7.81 9.96 -13.51
C THR A 10 8.71 10.69 -12.51
N GLN A 11 9.02 11.96 -12.82
CA GLN A 11 9.74 12.82 -11.89
C GLN A 11 8.86 13.15 -10.68
N PRO A 12 9.43 13.19 -9.45
CA PRO A 12 8.69 13.56 -8.26
C PRO A 12 8.07 14.96 -8.39
N SER A 13 6.80 15.11 -7.97
CA SER A 13 6.10 16.39 -7.96
C SER A 13 5.50 16.66 -6.59
N GLU A 14 5.75 17.84 -6.04
CA GLU A 14 5.16 18.24 -4.75
C GLU A 14 3.68 18.62 -4.89
N GLU A 15 3.28 19.13 -6.06
CA GLU A 15 1.89 19.48 -6.36
C GLU A 15 1.05 18.24 -6.69
N GLU A 16 1.68 17.22 -7.28
CA GLU A 16 1.09 15.96 -7.71
C GLU A 16 1.86 14.73 -7.21
N PRO A 17 1.97 14.52 -5.89
CA PRO A 17 2.73 13.41 -5.34
C PRO A 17 2.10 12.06 -5.70
N LEU A 18 2.98 11.08 -5.92
CA LEU A 18 2.63 9.68 -6.09
C LEU A 18 2.67 8.99 -4.72
N ILE A 19 1.54 8.41 -4.31
CA ILE A 19 1.38 7.71 -3.04
C ILE A 19 0.90 6.30 -3.34
N ALA A 20 1.65 5.29 -2.91
CA ALA A 20 1.21 3.91 -2.91
C ALA A 20 0.49 3.61 -1.60
N MET A 21 -0.60 2.84 -1.67
CA MET A 21 -1.39 2.46 -0.51
C MET A 21 -1.79 1.00 -0.57
N ASP A 22 -1.75 0.35 0.59
CA ASP A 22 -2.22 -1.02 0.79
C ASP A 22 -2.61 -1.25 2.26
N GLU A 23 -3.27 -2.38 2.53
CA GLU A 23 -3.67 -2.78 3.87
C GLU A 23 -3.14 -4.14 4.29
N ALA A 24 -2.86 -4.28 5.59
CA ALA A 24 -2.57 -5.55 6.22
C ALA A 24 -3.53 -5.82 7.40
N SER A 25 -3.51 -7.04 7.91
CA SER A 25 -4.19 -7.38 9.17
C SER A 25 -3.17 -7.88 10.17
N LYS A 26 -3.20 -7.34 11.39
CA LYS A 26 -2.38 -7.82 12.51
C LYS A 26 -3.29 -8.43 13.57
N GLN A 27 -3.08 -9.72 13.82
CA GLN A 27 -3.69 -10.38 14.96
C GLN A 27 -3.01 -9.91 16.25
N LEU A 28 -3.82 -9.54 17.24
CA LEU A 28 -3.37 -9.21 18.58
C LEU A 28 -3.34 -10.49 19.41
N LEU A 29 -2.17 -10.75 20.01
CA LEU A 29 -1.86 -11.99 20.70
C LEU A 29 -1.31 -11.66 22.10
N GLY A 30 -2.02 -12.11 23.12
CA GLY A 30 -1.57 -12.08 24.50
C GLY A 30 -0.84 -13.36 24.90
N GLU A 31 -0.20 -13.31 26.06
CA GLU A 31 0.54 -14.44 26.63
C GLU A 31 -0.34 -15.16 27.67
N VAL A 32 -0.52 -16.47 27.51
CA VAL A 32 -1.20 -17.29 28.53
C VAL A 32 -0.27 -17.53 29.72
N TYR A 33 1.01 -17.75 29.43
CA TYR A 33 2.06 -17.92 30.43
C TYR A 33 3.15 -16.86 30.20
N PRO A 34 3.63 -16.20 31.26
CA PRO A 34 4.69 -15.21 31.15
C PRO A 34 5.96 -15.81 30.53
N PRO A 35 6.62 -15.11 29.59
CA PRO A 35 7.84 -15.56 28.95
C PRO A 35 8.98 -15.56 29.95
N ILE A 36 9.91 -16.49 29.77
CA ILE A 36 11.12 -16.55 30.57
C ILE A 36 12.16 -15.64 29.89
N PRO A 37 12.66 -14.60 30.58
CA PRO A 37 13.63 -13.68 30.01
C PRO A 37 14.94 -14.41 29.72
N MET A 38 15.71 -13.86 28.77
CA MET A 38 17.04 -14.34 28.44
C MET A 38 17.97 -14.24 29.66
N GLN A 39 18.83 -15.23 29.86
CA GLN A 39 19.89 -15.26 30.88
C GLN A 39 21.23 -15.65 30.23
N PRO A 40 22.39 -15.41 30.85
CA PRO A 40 23.67 -15.85 30.31
C PRO A 40 23.65 -17.36 30.00
N GLY A 41 23.81 -17.72 28.72
CA GLY A 41 23.77 -19.10 28.23
C GLY A 41 22.36 -19.70 28.04
N GLN A 42 21.29 -18.91 28.16
CA GLN A 42 19.91 -19.37 27.95
C GLN A 42 19.11 -18.35 27.13
N ASP A 43 18.62 -18.78 25.97
CA ASP A 43 17.75 -17.97 25.12
C ASP A 43 16.42 -17.65 25.82
N LYS A 44 15.79 -16.56 25.38
CA LYS A 44 14.41 -16.23 25.76
C LYS A 44 13.50 -17.41 25.41
N LYS A 45 12.60 -17.79 26.32
CA LYS A 45 11.60 -18.84 26.06
C LYS A 45 10.21 -18.25 26.09
N GLU A 46 9.45 -18.52 25.04
CA GLU A 46 8.05 -18.18 24.92
C GLU A 46 7.23 -19.46 24.83
N ASP A 47 6.14 -19.54 25.58
CA ASP A 47 5.22 -20.67 25.49
C ASP A 47 4.42 -20.58 24.18
N TYR A 48 4.14 -21.71 23.53
CA TYR A 48 3.41 -21.72 22.27
C TYR A 48 1.93 -21.35 22.42
N HIS A 49 1.35 -21.46 23.62
CA HIS A 49 -0.01 -21.00 23.88
C HIS A 49 -0.08 -19.46 23.88
N TYR A 50 -1.17 -18.95 23.30
CA TYR A 50 -1.47 -17.53 23.24
C TYR A 50 -2.96 -17.31 23.45
N SER A 51 -3.32 -16.12 23.95
CA SER A 51 -4.70 -15.64 23.94
C SER A 51 -4.93 -14.75 22.70
N ARG A 52 -6.14 -14.79 22.14
CA ARG A 52 -6.52 -13.95 20.99
C ARG A 52 -7.20 -12.69 21.51
N GLU A 53 -6.56 -11.55 21.29
CA GLU A 53 -7.02 -10.23 21.77
C GLU A 53 -7.68 -9.40 20.65
N GLY A 54 -7.96 -10.04 19.51
CA GLY A 54 -8.62 -9.43 18.35
C GLY A 54 -7.71 -9.28 17.14
N VAL A 55 -8.16 -8.47 16.19
CA VAL A 55 -7.45 -8.17 14.94
C VAL A 55 -7.54 -6.67 14.69
N GLN A 56 -6.49 -6.10 14.13
CA GLN A 56 -6.44 -4.72 13.66
C GLN A 56 -6.16 -4.69 12.17
N ALA A 57 -6.90 -3.84 11.45
CA ALA A 57 -6.56 -3.46 10.08
C ALA A 57 -5.47 -2.40 10.12
N LEU A 58 -4.43 -2.58 9.32
CA LEU A 58 -3.36 -1.60 9.13
C LEU A 58 -3.51 -0.96 7.77
N PHE A 59 -3.45 0.36 7.70
CA PHE A 59 -3.42 1.12 6.45
C PHE A 59 -2.03 1.71 6.26
N MET A 60 -1.36 1.36 5.17
CA MET A 60 -0.05 1.91 4.80
C MET A 60 -0.23 2.90 3.66
N PHE A 61 0.29 4.11 3.83
CA PHE A 61 0.50 5.07 2.75
C PHE A 61 1.99 5.35 2.64
N PHE A 62 2.55 5.21 1.45
CA PHE A 62 3.97 5.35 1.19
C PHE A 62 4.22 6.22 -0.04
N ASP A 63 5.01 7.27 0.14
CA ASP A 63 5.57 8.09 -0.93
C ASP A 63 6.96 7.54 -1.29
N PRO A 64 7.10 6.78 -2.39
CA PRO A 64 8.36 6.13 -2.73
C PRO A 64 9.47 7.11 -3.12
N HIS A 65 9.11 8.31 -3.60
CA HIS A 65 10.07 9.31 -4.05
C HIS A 65 10.65 10.12 -2.90
N ARG A 66 9.80 10.56 -1.97
CA ARG A 66 10.24 11.27 -0.76
C ARG A 66 10.76 10.34 0.32
N GLY A 67 10.42 9.05 0.22
CA GLY A 67 10.60 8.11 1.29
C GLY A 67 9.88 8.67 2.50
N TRP A 68 8.57 8.86 2.40
CA TRP A 68 7.65 9.23 3.50
C TRP A 68 6.62 8.14 3.67
N ARG A 69 6.18 7.84 4.89
CA ARG A 69 5.06 6.93 5.13
C ARG A 69 4.18 7.34 6.29
N ARG A 70 2.94 6.90 6.23
CA ARG A 70 2.01 6.88 7.35
C ARG A 70 1.38 5.51 7.47
N VAL A 71 1.32 5.01 8.70
CA VAL A 71 0.65 3.78 9.07
C VAL A 71 -0.37 4.08 10.15
N SER A 72 -1.60 3.63 9.97
CA SER A 72 -2.64 3.68 11.00
C SER A 72 -3.19 2.30 11.27
N ASN A 73 -3.63 2.05 12.51
CA ASN A 73 -4.38 0.86 12.87
C ASN A 73 -5.85 1.22 13.14
N ARG A 74 -6.76 0.37 12.68
CA ARG A 74 -8.21 0.51 12.85
C ARG A 74 -8.86 -0.82 13.22
N ASP A 75 -10.07 -0.73 13.74
CA ASP A 75 -10.90 -1.89 14.07
C ASP A 75 -11.47 -2.58 12.83
N SER A 76 -11.57 -1.88 11.71
CA SER A 76 -12.09 -2.40 10.45
C SER A 76 -11.43 -1.75 9.24
N ARG A 77 -11.74 -2.29 8.06
CA ARG A 77 -11.32 -1.80 6.73
C ARG A 77 -12.51 -1.52 5.81
N THR A 78 -13.51 -0.81 6.33
CA THR A 78 -14.73 -0.46 5.60
C THR A 78 -14.49 0.69 4.61
N ARG A 79 -15.51 1.01 3.80
CA ARG A 79 -15.49 2.21 2.95
C ARG A 79 -15.32 3.49 3.75
N ILE A 80 -15.95 3.56 4.92
CA ILE A 80 -15.86 4.71 5.82
C ILE A 80 -14.43 4.82 6.38
N ASP A 81 -13.83 3.69 6.79
CA ASP A 81 -12.44 3.68 7.25
C ASP A 81 -11.49 4.18 6.17
N TRP A 82 -11.61 3.65 4.95
CA TRP A 82 -10.79 4.07 3.81
C TRP A 82 -11.00 5.56 3.48
N ALA A 83 -12.24 6.04 3.50
CA ALA A 83 -12.54 7.44 3.22
C ALA A 83 -11.94 8.40 4.26
N GLU A 84 -11.94 8.02 5.55
CA GLU A 84 -11.26 8.77 6.61
C GLU A 84 -9.74 8.78 6.41
N GLU A 85 -9.16 7.66 5.98
CA GLU A 85 -7.73 7.58 5.64
C GLU A 85 -7.35 8.46 4.45
N ILE A 86 -8.19 8.51 3.42
CA ILE A 86 -8.02 9.43 2.29
C ILE A 86 -8.17 10.89 2.73
N ARG A 87 -9.16 11.20 3.59
CA ARG A 87 -9.32 12.56 4.12
C ARG A 87 -8.09 12.99 4.91
N GLN A 88 -7.53 12.12 5.75
CA GLN A 88 -6.28 12.35 6.47
C GLN A 88 -5.12 12.62 5.50
N LEU A 89 -4.97 11.77 4.47
CA LEU A 89 -3.94 11.94 3.43
C LEU A 89 -4.03 13.31 2.75
N LEU A 90 -5.24 13.73 2.36
CA LEU A 90 -5.43 14.94 1.58
C LEU A 90 -5.42 16.21 2.43
N ASP A 91 -6.03 16.20 3.61
CA ASP A 91 -6.22 17.39 4.43
C ASP A 91 -5.06 17.64 5.41
N VAL A 92 -4.30 16.60 5.79
CA VAL A 92 -3.26 16.71 6.84
C VAL A 92 -1.88 16.33 6.33
N ASP A 93 -1.75 15.20 5.62
CA ASP A 93 -0.43 14.74 5.18
C ASP A 93 0.06 15.55 3.96
N TYR A 94 -0.85 15.83 3.02
CA TYR A 94 -0.57 16.59 1.80
C TYR A 94 -1.57 17.76 1.59
N PRO A 95 -1.69 18.71 2.54
CA PRO A 95 -2.68 19.79 2.48
C PRO A 95 -2.48 20.74 1.30
N LYS A 96 -1.22 20.88 0.85
CA LYS A 96 -0.82 21.77 -0.24
C LYS A 96 -0.82 21.10 -1.62
N ALA A 97 -0.92 19.77 -1.69
CA ALA A 97 -0.95 19.07 -2.96
C ALA A 97 -2.25 19.42 -3.71
N ARG A 98 -2.10 19.85 -4.96
CA ARG A 98 -3.23 20.12 -5.85
C ARG A 98 -3.99 18.82 -6.11
N LYS A 99 -3.28 17.72 -6.30
CA LYS A 99 -3.85 16.40 -6.54
C LYS A 99 -2.91 15.30 -6.05
N VAL A 100 -3.41 14.21 -5.51
CA VAL A 100 -2.61 13.04 -5.12
C VAL A 100 -2.89 11.91 -6.10
N LYS A 101 -1.82 11.34 -6.67
CA LYS A 101 -1.89 10.13 -7.51
C LYS A 101 -1.75 8.92 -6.57
N LEU A 102 -2.86 8.25 -6.32
CA LEU A 102 -2.92 7.11 -5.40
C LEU A 102 -2.82 5.80 -6.19
N VAL A 103 -1.76 5.02 -5.96
CA VAL A 103 -1.64 3.65 -6.44
C VAL A 103 -2.17 2.70 -5.37
N CYS A 104 -3.13 1.84 -5.71
CA CYS A 104 -3.69 0.85 -4.79
C CYS A 104 -4.22 -0.38 -5.55
N ASP A 105 -4.63 -1.42 -4.84
CA ASP A 105 -5.32 -2.56 -5.43
C ASP A 105 -6.79 -2.24 -5.82
N ASN A 106 -7.50 -3.22 -6.36
CA ASN A 106 -8.90 -3.08 -6.81
C ASN A 106 -9.94 -3.45 -5.73
N LEU A 107 -9.63 -3.29 -4.43
CA LEU A 107 -10.62 -3.57 -3.39
C LEU A 107 -11.88 -2.72 -3.58
N ASN A 108 -13.05 -3.27 -3.25
CA ASN A 108 -14.35 -2.60 -3.46
C ASN A 108 -14.56 -1.33 -2.61
N THR A 109 -13.62 -1.03 -1.71
CA THR A 109 -13.52 0.19 -0.91
C THR A 109 -12.71 1.28 -1.61
N HIS A 110 -11.82 0.93 -2.53
CA HIS A 110 -10.88 1.86 -3.17
C HIS A 110 -11.53 2.59 -4.33
N ASN A 111 -12.51 3.45 -4.04
CA ASN A 111 -13.16 4.24 -5.09
C ASN A 111 -13.80 5.51 -4.52
N ILE A 112 -14.10 6.43 -5.42
CA ILE A 112 -14.70 7.73 -5.08
C ILE A 112 -16.05 7.59 -4.38
N ALA A 113 -16.85 6.54 -4.65
CA ALA A 113 -18.14 6.37 -4.01
C ALA A 113 -18.00 6.18 -2.49
N SER A 114 -16.90 5.58 -2.01
CA SER A 114 -16.59 5.49 -0.58
C SER A 114 -16.52 6.87 0.10
N LEU A 115 -16.04 7.91 -0.61
CA LEU A 115 -16.00 9.27 -0.08
C LEU A 115 -17.41 9.87 0.09
N TYR A 116 -18.32 9.56 -0.84
CA TYR A 116 -19.72 9.99 -0.78
C TYR A 116 -20.56 9.18 0.20
N GLU A 117 -20.15 7.96 0.50
CA GLU A 117 -20.73 7.14 1.57
C GLU A 117 -20.34 7.70 2.96
N ALA A 118 -19.10 8.17 3.11
CA ALA A 118 -18.58 8.63 4.40
C ALA A 118 -18.87 10.11 4.72
N PHE A 119 -18.96 10.99 3.71
CA PHE A 119 -18.99 12.44 3.93
C PHE A 119 -20.15 13.15 3.20
N PRO A 120 -20.61 14.31 3.71
CA PRO A 120 -21.53 15.17 2.97
C PRO A 120 -20.99 15.53 1.58
N ALA A 121 -21.89 15.65 0.60
CA ALA A 121 -21.53 15.83 -0.81
C ALA A 121 -20.49 16.95 -1.08
N PRO A 122 -20.54 18.14 -0.43
CA PRO A 122 -19.50 19.16 -0.62
C PRO A 122 -18.09 18.71 -0.19
N VAL A 123 -17.99 17.96 0.92
CA VAL A 123 -16.71 17.45 1.43
C VAL A 123 -16.21 16.31 0.55
N ALA A 124 -17.07 15.35 0.23
CA ALA A 124 -16.76 14.23 -0.66
C ALA A 124 -16.27 14.73 -2.02
N HIS A 125 -16.96 15.70 -2.62
CA HIS A 125 -16.60 16.26 -3.92
C HIS A 125 -15.24 16.99 -3.88
N ARG A 126 -14.97 17.76 -2.82
CA ARG A 126 -13.67 18.43 -2.63
C ARG A 126 -12.53 17.42 -2.56
N LEU A 127 -12.70 16.33 -1.80
CA LEU A 127 -11.70 15.27 -1.67
C LEU A 127 -11.51 14.54 -3.01
N ALA A 128 -12.61 14.16 -3.67
CA ALA A 128 -12.58 13.46 -4.95
C ALA A 128 -11.83 14.24 -6.04
N ARG A 129 -11.97 15.57 -6.08
CA ARG A 129 -11.24 16.42 -7.05
C ARG A 129 -9.73 16.46 -6.83
N ARG A 130 -9.28 16.14 -5.61
CA ARG A 130 -7.87 16.11 -5.22
C ARG A 130 -7.28 14.70 -5.27
N LEU A 131 -8.03 13.70 -5.71
CA LEU A 131 -7.58 12.32 -5.77
C LEU A 131 -7.61 11.80 -7.21
N GLU A 132 -6.57 11.07 -7.60
CA GLU A 132 -6.51 10.33 -8.86
C GLU A 132 -6.04 8.91 -8.57
N ILE A 133 -6.89 7.93 -8.84
CA ILE A 133 -6.66 6.54 -8.42
C ILE A 133 -6.13 5.73 -9.61
N TYR A 134 -5.03 5.03 -9.37
CA TYR A 134 -4.38 4.12 -10.31
C TYR A 134 -4.36 2.72 -9.74
N TYR A 135 -5.17 1.84 -10.31
CA TYR A 135 -5.24 0.48 -9.84
C TYR A 135 -4.11 -0.38 -10.37
N THR A 136 -3.52 -1.19 -9.50
CA THR A 136 -2.71 -2.32 -9.95
C THR A 136 -3.59 -3.32 -10.71
N PRO A 137 -3.05 -4.07 -11.68
CA PRO A 137 -3.78 -5.17 -12.31
C PRO A 137 -4.27 -6.18 -11.26
N ARG A 138 -5.38 -6.87 -11.52
CA ARG A 138 -5.78 -8.01 -10.68
C ARG A 138 -4.63 -9.02 -10.63
N ASN A 139 -4.35 -9.53 -9.43
CA ASN A 139 -3.20 -10.41 -9.14
C ASN A 139 -1.82 -9.77 -9.44
N GLY A 140 -1.75 -8.45 -9.58
CA GLY A 140 -0.53 -7.67 -9.81
C GLY A 140 -0.01 -6.98 -8.55
N SER A 141 -0.19 -7.60 -7.38
CA SER A 141 0.13 -7.06 -6.06
C SER A 141 1.62 -6.63 -5.96
N TRP A 142 2.51 -7.39 -6.61
CA TRP A 142 3.94 -7.09 -6.72
C TRP A 142 4.28 -5.70 -7.32
N LEU A 143 3.35 -5.03 -8.00
CA LEU A 143 3.51 -3.66 -8.50
C LEU A 143 3.22 -2.59 -7.44
N ASN A 144 2.59 -2.95 -6.32
CA ASN A 144 2.26 -2.00 -5.27
C ASN A 144 3.42 -1.88 -4.28
N VAL A 145 4.19 -0.79 -4.32
CA VAL A 145 5.34 -0.61 -3.42
C VAL A 145 4.93 -0.49 -1.95
N ALA A 146 3.66 -0.20 -1.64
CA ALA A 146 3.15 -0.24 -0.27
C ALA A 146 3.20 -1.66 0.33
N GLU A 147 3.04 -2.72 -0.48
CA GLU A 147 3.20 -4.11 -0.02
C GLU A 147 4.63 -4.38 0.46
N THR A 148 5.62 -3.79 -0.22
CA THR A 148 7.03 -3.90 0.19
C THR A 148 7.23 -3.24 1.55
N GLU A 149 6.69 -2.04 1.76
CA GLU A 149 6.83 -1.31 3.02
C GLU A 149 6.05 -1.98 4.16
N LEU A 150 4.88 -2.57 3.90
CA LEU A 150 4.17 -3.43 4.86
C LEU A 150 5.02 -4.65 5.26
N SER A 151 5.73 -5.24 4.28
CA SER A 151 6.65 -6.35 4.53
C SER A 151 7.83 -5.93 5.41
N VAL A 152 8.34 -4.71 5.24
CA VAL A 152 9.40 -4.13 6.10
C VAL A 152 8.87 -3.90 7.51
N LEU A 153 7.71 -3.24 7.66
CA LEU A 153 7.04 -3.03 8.94
C LEU A 153 6.82 -4.37 9.67
N SER A 154 6.34 -5.39 8.95
CA SER A 154 6.08 -6.71 9.53
C SER A 154 7.35 -7.30 10.15
N ARG A 155 8.47 -7.27 9.43
CA ARG A 155 9.74 -7.87 9.90
C ARG A 155 10.42 -7.05 11.00
N GLN A 156 10.33 -5.72 10.92
CA GLN A 156 11.08 -4.84 11.82
C GLN A 156 10.33 -4.54 13.12
N CYS A 157 9.00 -4.53 13.09
CA CYS A 157 8.18 -4.06 14.21
C CYS A 157 7.16 -5.11 14.68
N LEU A 158 6.51 -5.81 13.74
CA LEU A 158 5.34 -6.64 14.06
C LEU A 158 5.65 -8.13 14.23
N ASP A 159 6.89 -8.58 14.06
CA ASP A 159 7.30 -9.99 14.17
C ASP A 159 7.45 -10.43 15.63
N ARG A 160 6.41 -10.16 16.43
CA ARG A 160 6.29 -10.50 17.84
C ARG A 160 4.83 -10.49 18.29
N ARG A 161 4.58 -11.01 19.49
CA ARG A 161 3.30 -10.86 20.18
C ARG A 161 3.11 -9.39 20.59
N ILE A 162 1.92 -8.88 20.30
CA ILE A 162 1.44 -7.55 20.69
C ILE A 162 0.02 -7.78 21.18
N SER A 163 -0.23 -7.44 22.43
CA SER A 163 -1.44 -7.88 23.14
C SER A 163 -2.59 -6.89 23.06
N SER A 164 -2.30 -5.62 22.72
CA SER A 164 -3.29 -4.54 22.76
C SER A 164 -3.17 -3.60 21.57
N LYS A 165 -4.28 -2.90 21.27
CA LYS A 165 -4.34 -1.89 20.20
C LYS A 165 -3.43 -0.71 20.53
N GLU A 166 -3.34 -0.34 21.81
CA GLU A 166 -2.56 0.78 22.31
C GLU A 166 -1.06 0.49 22.20
N GLU A 167 -0.64 -0.74 22.51
CA GLU A 167 0.74 -1.18 22.26
C GLU A 167 1.04 -1.16 20.77
N LEU A 168 0.20 -1.78 19.93
CA LEU A 168 0.38 -1.79 18.48
C LEU A 168 0.55 -0.37 17.92
N LYS A 169 -0.30 0.56 18.35
CA LYS A 169 -0.24 1.96 17.92
C LYS A 169 1.11 2.61 18.27
N ARG A 170 1.58 2.48 19.52
CA ARG A 170 2.86 3.07 19.95
C ARG A 170 4.05 2.51 19.17
N GLU A 171 4.04 1.21 18.92
CA GLU A 171 5.10 0.54 18.16
C GLU A 171 5.15 0.99 16.71
N ILE A 172 3.97 1.06 16.06
CA ILE A 172 3.84 1.59 14.71
C ILE A 172 4.28 3.05 14.64
N GLU A 173 3.86 3.90 15.59
CA GLU A 173 4.25 5.31 15.63
C GLU A 173 5.76 5.49 15.78
N THR A 174 6.40 4.67 16.61
CA THR A 174 7.85 4.68 16.83
C THR A 174 8.58 4.27 15.56
N TRP A 175 8.21 3.12 14.99
CA TRP A 175 8.78 2.62 13.73
C TRP A 175 8.60 3.63 12.59
N GLN A 176 7.39 4.18 12.43
CA GLN A 176 7.07 5.17 11.40
C GLN A 176 7.98 6.41 11.54
N LYS A 177 8.18 6.91 12.76
CA LYS A 177 9.02 8.08 13.02
C LYS A 177 10.47 7.84 12.59
N GLU A 178 11.06 6.73 13.01
CA GLU A 178 12.44 6.37 12.66
C GLU A 178 12.61 6.19 11.15
N ARG A 179 11.67 5.48 10.52
CA ARG A 179 11.68 5.25 9.07
C ARG A 179 11.52 6.55 8.28
N ASN A 180 10.68 7.47 8.76
CA ASN A 180 10.54 8.86 8.24
C ASN A 180 11.79 9.70 8.41
N GLN A 181 12.50 9.60 9.53
CA GLN A 181 13.74 10.36 9.74
C GLN A 181 14.87 9.92 8.80
N THR A 182 14.92 8.63 8.47
CA THR A 182 15.93 8.10 7.52
C THR A 182 15.56 8.32 6.06
N ALA A 183 14.36 8.83 5.76
CA ALA A 183 13.83 9.00 4.41
C ALA A 183 14.02 7.75 3.52
N SER A 184 13.82 6.56 4.10
CA SER A 184 14.03 5.31 3.37
C SER A 184 13.07 5.23 2.16
N THR A 185 13.64 5.12 0.96
CA THR A 185 12.92 5.05 -0.33
C THR A 185 12.93 3.63 -0.91
N VAL A 186 12.11 3.40 -1.93
CA VAL A 186 12.17 2.22 -2.79
C VAL A 186 12.79 2.61 -4.12
N ILE A 187 13.88 1.93 -4.51
CA ILE A 187 14.50 2.10 -5.82
C ILE A 187 13.78 1.15 -6.80
N TRP A 188 12.83 1.69 -7.54
CA TRP A 188 12.11 0.94 -8.57
C TRP A 188 12.87 0.95 -9.90
N THR A 189 13.24 -0.22 -10.43
CA THR A 189 14.04 -0.34 -11.66
C THR A 189 13.33 -1.05 -12.81
N PHE A 190 12.17 -1.66 -12.56
CA PHE A 190 11.44 -2.42 -13.57
C PHE A 190 10.58 -1.49 -14.42
N THR A 191 10.92 -1.34 -15.70
CA THR A 191 10.27 -0.38 -16.60
C THR A 191 9.19 -1.01 -17.47
N THR A 192 8.40 -0.17 -18.15
CA THR A 192 7.48 -0.61 -19.21
C THR A 192 8.20 -1.38 -20.32
N SER A 193 9.41 -0.96 -20.70
CA SER A 193 10.24 -1.70 -21.66
C SER A 193 10.61 -3.10 -21.16
N ASP A 194 10.99 -3.23 -19.88
CA ASP A 194 11.23 -4.54 -19.27
C ASP A 194 9.98 -5.42 -19.28
N ALA A 195 8.81 -4.84 -18.99
CA ALA A 195 7.54 -5.54 -18.94
C ALA A 195 7.18 -6.17 -20.30
N ARG A 196 7.36 -5.43 -21.40
CA ARG A 196 7.06 -5.94 -22.76
C ARG A 196 7.91 -7.15 -23.14
N VAL A 197 9.13 -7.23 -22.63
CA VAL A 197 10.02 -8.38 -22.87
C VAL A 197 9.73 -9.53 -21.90
N LYS A 198 9.78 -9.25 -20.60
CA LYS A 198 9.70 -10.27 -19.53
C LYS A 198 8.29 -10.80 -19.31
N LEU A 199 7.27 -9.99 -19.58
CA LEU A 199 5.86 -10.31 -19.40
C LEU A 199 5.09 -10.34 -20.72
N LYS A 200 5.76 -10.70 -21.82
CA LYS A 200 5.17 -10.78 -23.17
C LYS A 200 3.83 -11.54 -23.23
N HIS A 201 3.65 -12.55 -22.38
CA HIS A 201 2.44 -13.36 -22.30
C HIS A 201 1.20 -12.60 -21.79
N LEU A 202 1.38 -11.40 -21.24
CA LEU A 202 0.30 -10.50 -20.84
C LEU A 202 -0.17 -9.56 -21.96
N TYR A 203 0.53 -9.53 -23.09
CA TYR A 203 0.18 -8.70 -24.25
C TYR A 203 -0.54 -9.54 -25.31
N PRO A 204 -1.49 -8.94 -26.07
CA PRO A 204 -2.12 -9.62 -27.20
C PRO A 204 -1.08 -10.05 -28.23
N VAL A 205 -1.28 -11.24 -28.81
CA VAL A 205 -0.55 -11.67 -30.00
C VAL A 205 -1.35 -11.22 -31.22
N PHE A 206 -0.76 -10.39 -32.06
CA PHE A 206 -1.32 -10.04 -33.35
C PHE A 206 -0.68 -10.95 -34.40
N GLU A 207 -1.50 -11.68 -35.16
CA GLU A 207 -1.02 -12.40 -36.34
C GLU A 207 -0.77 -11.37 -37.45
N GLU A 208 0.35 -11.49 -38.16
CA GLU A 208 0.60 -10.66 -39.34
C GLU A 208 -0.37 -11.10 -40.44
N GLU A 209 -1.24 -10.19 -40.91
CA GLU A 209 -2.06 -10.44 -42.09
C GLU A 209 -1.12 -10.66 -43.29
N GLU A 210 -1.04 -11.89 -43.79
CA GLU A 210 -0.42 -12.17 -45.08
C GLU A 210 -1.10 -11.32 -46.14
N SER A 211 -0.40 -10.30 -46.64
CA SER A 211 -0.84 -9.51 -47.78
C SER A 211 -0.98 -10.44 -48.99
N GLY A 212 -2.20 -10.89 -49.25
CA GLY A 212 -2.55 -11.70 -50.40
C GLY A 212 -2.26 -10.94 -51.70
N GLU A 213 -1.08 -11.17 -52.28
CA GLU A 213 -0.85 -10.86 -53.69
C GLU A 213 -1.78 -11.74 -54.54
N SER A 214 -2.92 -11.15 -54.90
CA SER A 214 -3.81 -11.66 -55.93
C SER A 214 -3.09 -11.68 -57.28
N ILE A 215 -2.44 -12.78 -57.62
CA ILE A 215 -2.00 -13.06 -58.99
C ILE A 215 -3.26 -13.40 -59.80
N ALA A 216 -3.71 -12.46 -60.62
CA ALA A 216 -4.79 -12.71 -61.59
C ALA A 216 -4.30 -13.65 -62.70
N PRO A 217 -5.09 -14.65 -63.13
CA PRO A 217 -4.73 -15.52 -64.24
C PRO A 217 -4.95 -14.83 -65.59
N ASN A 218 -3.99 -15.01 -66.51
CA ASN A 218 -4.15 -14.76 -67.95
C ASN A 218 -4.78 -15.97 -68.65
#